data_AF-C3Y8J4-F1
#
_entry.id   AF-C3Y8J4-F1
#
_cell.length_a   1.000
_cell.length_b   1.000
_cell.length_c   1.000
_cell.angle_alpha   90.00
_cell.angle_beta   90.00
_cell.angle_gamma   90.00
#
_symmetry.space_group_name_H-M   'P 1'
#
loop_
_entity.id
_entity.type
_entity.pdbx_description
1 polymer ?
#
loop_
_entity_poly.entity_id
_entity_poly.type
_entity_poly.pdbx_seq_one_letter_code
_entity_poly.pdbx_strand_id
1 'polypeptide(L)'
;MKRIFGASTVRGEQRSRTRNKQHKRSWLSQPKANWPPLSKSGISMKLIETKRGCQHFTFEHNRDYQKVQFDFLDAVESLNPNNITAVLQLHPYHVDSLTQLSDVCKMSEDLQMASELIERALYSFECSFHTLFNMTLGTCRLDYRKAENRAFYLALFKHLTFIGQRGCYRTALEFCKLLLSLDPDEDPLCVLLMIDFYALQAKEYKFLLRMYQEWEIHRNLSQLPNWALSVAMATFQLSREEEAEEEDADDLLQRALIMFPSVLFPLLDKCSIHPDKEVENHQFFGPQAQVSQPEALGQLVALFVGRTSPLWKEPEVMQWLERNVKAVLDRVDQGDPLVEEGRKKRQLRYQGTPRNIYRHIIVSEIKDATAALPRDLANAPVLSYDPLPPANAIISYTRPQRRVPAGTEGEHSTLSLFLRSMMPNYNTQQVRQISEGAVGGQDTDLHRGIHALMDAMRDLLTNIQPANVPREDGRESDEQEWDDEFD
;
A
#
# COMPACT_ATOMS: atom_id res chain seq x y z
N MET A 1 -9.92 55.09 27.59
CA MET A 1 -11.02 55.44 26.65
C MET A 1 -11.07 54.34 25.58
N LYS A 2 -12.01 53.40 25.71
CA LYS A 2 -13.25 53.23 24.90
C LYS A 2 -13.00 52.92 23.41
N ARG A 3 -13.34 51.67 23.07
CA ARG A 3 -13.57 51.13 21.71
C ARG A 3 -14.59 51.98 20.95
N ILE A 4 -14.37 52.17 19.66
CA ILE A 4 -15.39 52.62 18.70
C ILE A 4 -15.39 51.63 17.54
N PHE A 5 -16.36 50.71 17.58
CA PHE A 5 -16.77 49.93 16.42
C PHE A 5 -17.79 50.75 15.62
N GLY A 6 -17.60 50.87 14.32
CA GLY A 6 -18.62 51.32 13.37
C GLY A 6 -19.33 50.12 12.78
N ALA A 7 -20.59 49.92 13.17
CA ALA A 7 -21.51 48.99 12.55
C ALA A 7 -22.26 49.70 11.41
N SER A 8 -21.96 49.36 10.16
CA SER A 8 -22.93 49.30 9.05
C SER A 8 -22.15 49.16 7.74
N THR A 9 -22.14 47.96 7.16
CA THR A 9 -22.35 47.68 5.73
C THR A 9 -22.20 46.17 5.54
N VAL A 10 -23.24 45.41 5.91
CA VAL A 10 -23.44 44.06 5.37
C VAL A 10 -24.86 44.07 4.82
N ARG A 11 -25.00 44.59 3.58
CA ARG A 11 -26.23 44.46 2.80
C ARG A 11 -26.23 43.07 2.18
N GLY A 12 -27.12 42.24 2.74
CA GLY A 12 -27.70 41.01 2.21
C GLY A 12 -27.16 40.42 0.92
N GLU A 13 -26.26 39.45 1.05
CA GLU A 13 -26.36 38.24 0.24
C GLU A 13 -27.18 37.22 1.03
N GLN A 14 -28.40 36.97 0.57
CA GLN A 14 -29.21 35.85 1.00
C GLN A 14 -28.39 34.58 0.80
N ARG A 15 -27.80 34.07 1.88
CA ARG A 15 -27.34 32.68 1.97
C ARG A 15 -28.54 31.80 1.65
N SER A 16 -28.58 31.31 0.41
CA SER A 16 -29.34 30.13 0.06
C SER A 16 -28.99 29.07 1.09
N ARG A 17 -29.92 28.81 2.01
CA ARG A 17 -29.86 27.68 2.92
C ARG A 17 -30.17 26.43 2.09
N THR A 18 -29.26 26.07 1.19
CA THR A 18 -29.15 24.67 0.78
C THR A 18 -28.88 23.90 2.06
N ARG A 19 -29.81 23.00 2.35
CA ARG A 19 -29.81 22.07 3.47
C ARG A 19 -28.50 21.28 3.40
N ASN A 20 -27.43 21.80 4.01
CA ASN A 20 -26.18 21.08 4.19
C ASN A 20 -26.54 19.84 5.01
N LYS A 21 -26.72 18.71 4.32
CA LYS A 21 -26.70 17.39 4.96
C LYS A 21 -25.43 17.40 5.79
N GLN A 22 -25.57 17.30 7.11
CA GLN A 22 -24.43 17.23 8.02
C GLN A 22 -23.47 16.18 7.47
N HIS A 23 -22.32 16.62 6.96
CA HIS A 23 -21.26 15.69 6.60
C HIS A 23 -20.94 14.94 7.89
N LYS A 24 -21.19 13.63 7.89
CA LYS A 24 -20.72 12.75 8.97
C LYS A 24 -19.24 13.06 9.14
N ARG A 25 -18.79 13.24 10.40
CA ARG A 25 -17.36 13.45 10.67
C ARG A 25 -16.60 12.28 10.06
N SER A 26 -15.72 12.62 9.12
CA SER A 26 -14.89 11.66 8.40
C SER A 26 -13.56 11.51 9.15
N TRP A 27 -13.15 10.26 9.39
CA TRP A 27 -11.96 9.86 10.13
C TRP A 27 -10.80 9.54 9.18
N LEU A 28 -11.06 8.86 8.06
CA LEU A 28 -10.02 8.42 7.12
C LEU A 28 -9.64 9.50 6.11
N SER A 29 -10.64 10.21 5.56
CA SER A 29 -10.38 11.26 4.57
C SER A 29 -11.42 12.36 4.62
N GLN A 30 -10.99 13.61 4.56
CA GLN A 30 -11.88 14.76 4.48
C GLN A 30 -12.34 14.95 3.02
N PRO A 31 -13.66 14.95 2.73
CA PRO A 31 -14.13 15.18 1.37
C PRO A 31 -13.73 16.59 0.90
N LYS A 32 -13.14 16.68 -0.28
CA LYS A 32 -12.71 17.94 -0.88
C LYS A 32 -13.83 18.56 -1.71
N ALA A 33 -13.84 19.89 -1.82
CA ALA A 33 -14.90 20.64 -2.50
C ALA A 33 -14.98 20.35 -4.02
N ASN A 34 -13.87 19.93 -4.63
CA ASN A 34 -13.78 19.55 -6.04
C ASN A 34 -14.23 18.10 -6.32
N TRP A 35 -14.53 17.31 -5.28
CA TRP A 35 -14.96 15.93 -5.49
C TRP A 35 -16.42 15.86 -5.93
N PRO A 36 -16.75 14.98 -6.89
CA PRO A 36 -18.14 14.74 -7.25
C PRO A 36 -18.96 14.34 -6.03
N PRO A 37 -20.23 14.74 -5.90
CA PRO A 37 -21.05 14.33 -4.77
C PRO A 37 -21.16 12.81 -4.72
N LEU A 38 -20.93 12.23 -3.54
CA LEU A 38 -21.07 10.79 -3.35
C LEU A 38 -22.55 10.41 -3.48
N SER A 39 -22.87 9.73 -4.59
CA SER A 39 -24.15 9.07 -4.79
C SER A 39 -24.14 7.69 -4.13
N LYS A 40 -25.04 6.77 -4.50
CA LYS A 40 -24.98 5.38 -4.02
C LYS A 40 -23.63 4.78 -4.47
N SER A 41 -22.70 4.60 -3.52
CA SER A 41 -21.33 4.08 -3.79
C SER A 41 -21.33 2.70 -4.44
N GLY A 42 -22.40 1.94 -4.27
CA GLY A 42 -22.50 0.54 -4.72
C GLY A 42 -21.76 -0.45 -3.82
N ILE A 43 -21.12 0.05 -2.77
CA ILE A 43 -20.41 -0.72 -1.74
C ILE A 43 -21.20 -0.63 -0.44
N SER A 44 -21.31 -1.73 0.29
CA SER A 44 -21.86 -1.77 1.64
C SER A 44 -21.06 -2.70 2.53
N MET A 45 -21.01 -2.43 3.83
CA MET A 45 -20.40 -3.33 4.81
C MET A 45 -21.47 -4.09 5.59
N LYS A 46 -21.23 -5.40 5.78
CA LYS A 46 -22.10 -6.30 6.53
C LYS A 46 -21.36 -6.94 7.71
N LEU A 47 -22.02 -7.02 8.86
CA LEU A 47 -21.57 -7.83 9.99
C LEU A 47 -21.86 -9.31 9.70
N ILE A 48 -20.83 -10.15 9.72
CA ILE A 48 -20.95 -11.61 9.53
C ILE A 48 -21.24 -12.27 10.86
N GLU A 49 -20.36 -12.06 11.84
CA GLU A 49 -20.45 -12.71 13.14
C GLU A 49 -19.76 -11.89 14.23
N THR A 50 -20.06 -12.17 15.49
CA THR A 50 -19.32 -11.67 16.65
C THR A 50 -18.78 -12.87 17.42
N LYS A 51 -17.46 -12.98 17.51
CA LYS A 51 -16.76 -14.14 18.08
C LYS A 51 -15.66 -13.66 19.02
N ARG A 52 -15.65 -14.19 20.26
CA ARG A 52 -14.63 -13.88 21.29
C ARG A 52 -14.42 -12.37 21.51
N GLY A 53 -15.50 -11.58 21.51
CA GLY A 53 -15.43 -10.13 21.66
C GLY A 53 -14.95 -9.36 20.41
N CYS A 54 -14.65 -10.06 19.31
CA CYS A 54 -14.31 -9.46 18.03
C CYS A 54 -15.50 -9.53 17.07
N GLN A 55 -15.69 -8.50 16.26
CA GLN A 55 -16.76 -8.41 15.26
C GLN A 55 -16.16 -8.59 13.87
N HIS A 56 -16.66 -9.58 13.11
CA HIS A 56 -16.17 -9.91 11.77
C HIS A 56 -17.08 -9.27 10.72
N PHE A 57 -16.50 -8.49 9.83
CA PHE A 57 -17.21 -7.77 8.78
C PHE A 57 -16.79 -8.22 7.38
N THR A 58 -17.55 -7.80 6.38
CA THR A 58 -17.21 -7.94 4.96
C THR A 58 -17.79 -6.79 4.18
N PHE A 59 -17.07 -6.34 3.16
CA PHE A 59 -17.65 -5.53 2.11
C PHE A 59 -18.44 -6.40 1.13
N GLU A 60 -19.50 -5.84 0.57
CA GLU A 60 -20.35 -6.42 -0.46
C GLU A 60 -20.55 -5.37 -1.57
N HIS A 61 -20.44 -5.81 -2.82
CA HIS A 61 -20.71 -4.98 -3.99
C HIS A 61 -22.12 -5.26 -4.51
N ASN A 62 -22.91 -4.22 -4.75
CA ASN A 62 -24.21 -4.37 -5.38
C ASN A 62 -24.07 -4.72 -6.87
N ARG A 63 -25.18 -5.12 -7.52
CA ARG A 63 -25.16 -5.56 -8.92
C ARG A 63 -24.68 -4.48 -9.90
N ASP A 64 -24.91 -3.21 -9.61
CA ASP A 64 -24.47 -2.13 -10.49
C ASP A 64 -22.96 -1.89 -10.36
N TYR A 65 -22.42 -1.94 -9.15
CA TYR A 65 -20.98 -1.90 -8.91
C TYR A 65 -20.26 -3.08 -9.55
N GLN A 66 -20.85 -4.29 -9.48
CA GLN A 66 -20.30 -5.48 -10.13
C GLN A 66 -20.18 -5.31 -11.65
N LYS A 67 -21.16 -4.66 -12.31
CA LYS A 67 -21.06 -4.34 -13.75
C LYS A 67 -19.89 -3.40 -14.03
N VAL A 68 -19.77 -2.32 -13.25
CA VAL A 68 -18.66 -1.37 -13.37
C VAL A 68 -17.31 -2.05 -13.12
N GLN A 69 -17.25 -2.98 -12.17
CA GLN A 69 -16.05 -3.80 -11.96
C GLN A 69 -15.69 -4.60 -13.21
N PHE A 70 -16.67 -5.18 -13.91
CA PHE A 70 -16.39 -5.92 -15.15
C PHE A 70 -15.90 -4.99 -16.27
N ASP A 71 -16.49 -3.80 -16.40
CA ASP A 71 -16.02 -2.78 -17.35
C ASP A 71 -14.59 -2.31 -17.02
N PHE A 72 -14.27 -2.17 -15.73
CA PHE A 72 -12.91 -1.91 -15.27
C PHE A 72 -11.94 -3.03 -15.63
N LEU A 73 -12.32 -4.29 -15.41
CA LEU A 73 -11.48 -5.43 -15.78
C LEU A 73 -11.22 -5.48 -17.29
N ASP A 74 -12.23 -5.19 -18.12
CA ASP A 74 -12.07 -5.00 -19.57
C ASP A 74 -11.09 -3.86 -19.90
N ALA A 75 -11.18 -2.73 -19.17
CA ALA A 75 -10.27 -1.60 -19.34
C ALA A 75 -8.82 -1.95 -18.95
N VAL A 76 -8.60 -2.71 -17.87
CA VAL A 76 -7.26 -3.16 -17.47
C VAL A 76 -6.67 -4.13 -18.49
N GLU A 77 -7.47 -5.08 -18.99
CA GLU A 77 -7.06 -6.02 -20.04
C GLU A 77 -6.69 -5.33 -21.35
N SER A 78 -7.24 -4.13 -21.61
CA SER A 78 -6.90 -3.35 -22.80
C SER A 78 -5.53 -2.67 -22.75
N LEU A 79 -4.86 -2.66 -21.59
CA LEU A 79 -3.57 -1.99 -21.35
C LEU A 79 -3.54 -0.49 -21.72
N ASN A 80 -4.71 0.16 -21.82
CA ASN A 80 -4.85 1.57 -22.13
C ASN A 80 -5.40 2.35 -20.93
N PRO A 81 -4.60 3.22 -20.28
CA PRO A 81 -5.03 4.02 -19.13
C PRO A 81 -6.26 4.89 -19.40
N ASN A 82 -6.47 5.33 -20.65
CA ASN A 82 -7.62 6.16 -21.01
C ASN A 82 -8.96 5.44 -20.80
N ASN A 83 -8.98 4.12 -20.96
CA ASN A 83 -10.18 3.32 -20.71
C ASN A 83 -10.53 3.30 -19.21
N ILE A 84 -9.51 3.25 -18.33
CA ILE A 84 -9.70 3.33 -16.88
C ILE A 84 -10.19 4.73 -16.48
N THR A 85 -9.64 5.78 -17.10
CA THR A 85 -10.11 7.16 -16.94
C THR A 85 -11.57 7.32 -17.35
N ALA A 86 -11.98 6.71 -18.46
CA ALA A 86 -13.38 6.74 -18.91
C ALA A 86 -14.33 6.07 -17.91
N VAL A 87 -13.95 4.92 -17.35
CA VAL A 87 -14.71 4.27 -16.26
C VAL A 87 -14.83 5.22 -15.05
N LEU A 88 -13.75 5.88 -14.66
CA LEU A 88 -13.75 6.78 -13.51
C LEU A 88 -14.55 8.07 -13.75
N GLN A 89 -14.61 8.58 -14.97
CA GLN A 89 -15.45 9.73 -15.32
C GLN A 89 -16.93 9.43 -15.14
N LEU A 90 -17.37 8.22 -15.51
CA LEU A 90 -18.75 7.76 -15.34
C LEU A 90 -19.03 7.31 -13.90
N HIS A 91 -18.04 6.73 -13.23
CA HIS A 91 -18.15 6.18 -11.89
C HIS A 91 -17.03 6.70 -10.97
N PRO A 92 -17.12 7.95 -10.46
CA PRO A 92 -16.03 8.63 -9.74
C PRO A 92 -15.55 7.97 -8.45
N TYR A 93 -16.31 7.01 -7.93
CA TYR A 93 -16.06 6.31 -6.67
C TYR A 93 -15.80 4.80 -6.84
N HIS A 94 -15.53 4.34 -8.06
CA HIS A 94 -15.07 2.96 -8.31
C HIS A 94 -13.64 2.78 -7.77
N VAL A 95 -13.48 1.92 -6.76
CA VAL A 95 -12.27 1.86 -5.91
C VAL A 95 -11.06 1.34 -6.67
N ASP A 96 -11.24 0.31 -7.48
CA ASP A 96 -10.10 -0.30 -8.18
C ASP A 96 -9.60 0.62 -9.32
N SER A 97 -10.51 1.36 -9.97
CA SER A 97 -10.12 2.40 -10.94
C SER A 97 -9.34 3.53 -10.27
N LEU A 98 -9.80 3.99 -9.09
CA LEU A 98 -9.07 5.00 -8.30
C LEU A 98 -7.68 4.51 -7.92
N THR A 99 -7.58 3.27 -7.48
CA THR A 99 -6.33 2.65 -7.03
C THR A 99 -5.34 2.48 -8.18
N GLN A 100 -5.81 2.06 -9.36
CA GLN A 100 -4.97 1.88 -10.54
C GLN A 100 -4.51 3.22 -11.13
N LEU A 101 -5.41 4.21 -11.21
CA LEU A 101 -5.04 5.55 -11.69
C LEU A 101 -4.13 6.30 -10.71
N SER A 102 -4.24 6.03 -9.40
CA SER A 102 -3.28 6.54 -8.42
C SER A 102 -1.85 6.14 -8.78
N ASP A 103 -1.62 4.89 -9.19
CA ASP A 103 -0.29 4.43 -9.59
C ASP A 103 0.17 5.06 -10.90
N VAL A 104 -0.73 5.24 -11.87
CA VAL A 104 -0.42 6.00 -13.09
C VAL A 104 0.01 7.43 -12.75
N CYS A 105 -0.70 8.11 -11.84
CA CYS A 105 -0.31 9.43 -11.36
C CYS A 105 1.04 9.42 -10.61
N LYS A 106 1.32 8.40 -9.79
CA LYS A 106 2.64 8.25 -9.15
C LYS A 106 3.77 8.09 -10.17
N MET A 107 3.57 7.27 -11.20
CA MET A 107 4.52 7.11 -12.31
C MET A 107 4.71 8.43 -13.10
N SER A 108 3.69 9.29 -13.09
CA SER A 108 3.71 10.63 -13.72
C SER A 108 4.31 11.72 -12.82
N GLU A 109 4.84 11.34 -11.66
CA GLU A 109 5.30 12.25 -10.60
C GLU A 109 4.22 13.21 -10.05
N ASP A 110 2.94 12.98 -10.37
CA ASP A 110 1.80 13.71 -9.79
C ASP A 110 1.34 13.04 -8.49
N LEU A 111 2.20 13.16 -7.46
CA LEU A 111 1.96 12.58 -6.14
C LEU A 111 0.74 13.18 -5.44
N GLN A 112 0.41 14.45 -5.74
CA GLN A 112 -0.75 15.11 -5.18
C GLN A 112 -2.03 14.43 -5.68
N MET A 113 -2.22 14.35 -7.00
CA MET A 113 -3.38 13.68 -7.58
C MET A 113 -3.43 12.20 -7.17
N ALA A 114 -2.28 11.52 -7.13
CA ALA A 114 -2.21 10.14 -6.70
C ALA A 114 -2.74 9.92 -5.27
N SER A 115 -2.33 10.79 -4.33
CA SER A 115 -2.82 10.77 -2.95
C SER A 115 -4.32 11.07 -2.87
N GLU A 116 -4.80 12.03 -3.67
CA GLU A 116 -6.23 12.40 -3.70
C GLU A 116 -7.12 11.26 -4.19
N LEU A 117 -6.68 10.49 -5.17
CA LEU A 117 -7.42 9.33 -5.67
C LEU A 117 -7.58 8.25 -4.59
N ILE A 118 -6.56 8.00 -3.78
CA ILE A 118 -6.63 7.06 -2.65
C ILE A 118 -7.48 7.61 -1.51
N GLU A 119 -7.34 8.90 -1.18
CA GLU A 119 -8.20 9.58 -0.21
C GLU A 119 -9.68 9.44 -0.60
N ARG A 120 -10.00 9.59 -1.88
CA ARG A 120 -11.36 9.41 -2.42
C ARG A 120 -11.85 7.97 -2.32
N ALA A 121 -10.97 6.99 -2.52
CA ALA A 121 -11.29 5.58 -2.34
C ALA A 121 -11.63 5.26 -0.87
N LEU A 122 -10.82 5.77 0.07
CA LEU A 122 -11.08 5.62 1.51
C LEU A 122 -12.37 6.29 1.95
N TYR A 123 -12.69 7.47 1.41
CA TYR A 123 -13.95 8.15 1.68
C TYR A 123 -15.16 7.32 1.22
N SER A 124 -15.06 6.63 0.08
CA SER A 124 -16.11 5.70 -0.40
C SER A 124 -16.35 4.55 0.59
N PHE A 125 -15.27 3.96 1.11
CA PHE A 125 -15.36 2.91 2.13
C PHE A 125 -15.93 3.42 3.45
N GLU A 126 -15.46 4.56 3.93
CA GLU A 126 -15.91 5.15 5.19
C GLU A 126 -17.42 5.43 5.19
N CYS A 127 -17.93 5.95 4.07
CA CYS A 127 -19.37 6.16 3.90
C CYS A 127 -20.18 4.86 3.87
N SER A 128 -19.52 3.73 3.60
CA SER A 128 -20.11 2.40 3.46
C SER A 128 -19.96 1.55 4.73
N PHE A 129 -19.35 2.07 5.80
CA PHE A 129 -19.15 1.34 7.06
C PHE A 129 -20.47 0.98 7.74
N HIS A 130 -20.50 -0.22 8.29
CA HIS A 130 -21.58 -0.68 9.15
C HIS A 130 -21.61 0.18 10.42
N THR A 131 -22.78 0.44 10.99
CA THR A 131 -22.93 1.31 12.18
C THR A 131 -22.17 0.81 13.41
N LEU A 132 -21.97 -0.50 13.51
CA LEU A 132 -21.18 -1.16 14.56
C LEU A 132 -19.68 -1.22 14.25
N PHE A 133 -19.26 -0.94 13.02
CA PHE A 133 -17.85 -0.98 12.66
C PHE A 133 -17.12 0.21 13.28
N ASN A 134 -16.19 -0.08 14.19
CA ASN A 134 -15.36 0.93 14.82
C ASN A 134 -13.88 0.58 14.67
N MET A 135 -13.18 1.38 13.88
CA MET A 135 -11.76 1.23 13.59
C MET A 135 -10.85 1.48 14.79
N THR A 136 -11.29 2.26 15.78
CA THR A 136 -10.41 2.69 16.89
C THR A 136 -10.36 1.69 18.04
N LEU A 137 -11.31 0.75 18.11
CA LEU A 137 -11.39 -0.23 19.20
C LEU A 137 -10.46 -1.43 19.02
N GLY A 138 -9.94 -1.68 17.82
CA GLY A 138 -9.12 -2.85 17.54
C GLY A 138 -9.86 -4.19 17.67
N THR A 139 -11.20 -4.20 17.68
CA THR A 139 -12.06 -5.40 17.79
C THR A 139 -12.75 -5.77 16.49
N CYS A 140 -12.59 -4.98 15.42
CA CYS A 140 -13.16 -5.27 14.11
C CYS A 140 -12.19 -6.13 13.27
N ARG A 141 -12.70 -7.14 12.58
CA ARG A 141 -11.92 -8.06 11.73
C ARG A 141 -12.44 -8.06 10.30
N LEU A 142 -11.54 -8.13 9.33
CA LEU A 142 -11.84 -8.23 7.91
C LEU A 142 -10.99 -9.34 7.28
N ASP A 143 -11.64 -10.41 6.80
CA ASP A 143 -10.95 -11.53 6.16
C ASP A 143 -10.33 -11.11 4.83
N TYR A 144 -9.00 -11.18 4.71
CA TYR A 144 -8.27 -10.80 3.49
C TYR A 144 -8.48 -11.77 2.32
N ARG A 145 -9.01 -12.97 2.56
CA ARG A 145 -9.32 -13.92 1.48
C ARG A 145 -10.43 -13.40 0.56
N LYS A 146 -11.31 -12.52 1.05
CA LYS A 146 -12.40 -11.95 0.27
C LYS A 146 -11.93 -10.83 -0.63
N ALA A 147 -12.30 -10.90 -1.91
CA ALA A 147 -11.86 -9.95 -2.92
C ALA A 147 -12.17 -8.49 -2.56
N GLU A 148 -13.38 -8.26 -2.06
CA GLU A 148 -13.94 -6.96 -1.74
C GLU A 148 -13.24 -6.31 -0.55
N ASN A 149 -12.77 -7.12 0.41
CA ASN A 149 -12.04 -6.62 1.57
C ASN A 149 -10.63 -6.15 1.20
N ARG A 150 -9.96 -6.83 0.26
CA ARG A 150 -8.57 -6.52 -0.12
C ARG A 150 -8.40 -5.11 -0.65
N ALA A 151 -9.36 -4.60 -1.41
CA ALA A 151 -9.35 -3.23 -1.91
C ALA A 151 -9.25 -2.20 -0.76
N PHE A 152 -9.92 -2.45 0.37
CA PHE A 152 -9.81 -1.58 1.56
C PHE A 152 -8.42 -1.67 2.22
N TYR A 153 -7.85 -2.88 2.37
CA TYR A 153 -6.48 -3.06 2.87
C TYR A 153 -5.45 -2.31 2.01
N LEU A 154 -5.57 -2.42 0.68
CA LEU A 154 -4.66 -1.76 -0.26
C LEU A 154 -4.82 -0.24 -0.23
N ALA A 155 -6.06 0.27 -0.17
CA ALA A 155 -6.30 1.70 -0.02
C ALA A 155 -5.69 2.26 1.28
N LEU A 156 -5.85 1.56 2.40
CA LEU A 156 -5.23 1.92 3.68
C LEU A 156 -3.71 1.89 3.59
N PHE A 157 -3.12 0.85 3.00
CA PHE A 157 -1.68 0.72 2.85
C PHE A 157 -1.09 1.83 1.98
N LYS A 158 -1.70 2.12 0.82
CA LYS A 158 -1.24 3.21 -0.05
C LYS A 158 -1.36 4.57 0.63
N HIS A 159 -2.46 4.83 1.34
CA HIS A 159 -2.64 6.07 2.08
C HIS A 159 -1.59 6.23 3.19
N LEU A 160 -1.33 5.15 3.94
CA LEU A 160 -0.25 5.05 4.91
C LEU A 160 1.11 5.43 4.29
N THR A 161 1.44 4.90 3.12
CA THR A 161 2.68 5.23 2.40
C THR A 161 2.75 6.72 2.05
N PHE A 162 1.67 7.32 1.53
CA PHE A 162 1.63 8.76 1.22
C PHE A 162 1.77 9.64 2.47
N ILE A 163 1.11 9.29 3.57
CA ILE A 163 1.25 9.98 4.86
C ILE A 163 2.71 9.89 5.35
N GLY A 164 3.32 8.71 5.26
CA GLY A 164 4.70 8.48 5.63
C GLY A 164 5.69 9.33 4.84
N GLN A 165 5.50 9.42 3.51
CA GLN A 165 6.32 10.26 2.63
C GLN A 165 6.21 11.76 2.95
N ARG A 166 5.09 12.20 3.53
CA ARG A 166 4.87 13.57 4.01
C ARG A 166 5.46 13.84 5.41
N GLY A 167 6.15 12.87 6.01
CA GLY A 167 6.74 12.99 7.36
C GLY A 167 5.73 12.91 8.51
N CYS A 168 4.49 12.53 8.24
CA CYS A 168 3.43 12.39 9.24
C CYS A 168 3.51 11.02 9.94
N TYR A 169 4.67 10.71 10.53
CA TYR A 169 5.02 9.37 11.00
C TYR A 169 4.12 8.84 12.12
N ARG A 170 3.65 9.72 13.02
CA ARG A 170 2.72 9.33 14.08
C ARG A 170 1.38 8.86 13.51
N THR A 171 0.83 9.59 12.54
CA THR A 171 -0.39 9.19 11.85
C THR A 171 -0.18 7.89 11.07
N ALA A 172 0.94 7.77 10.36
CA ALA A 172 1.31 6.54 9.67
C ALA A 172 1.40 5.34 10.64
N LEU A 173 1.96 5.51 11.83
CA LEU A 173 1.97 4.46 12.84
C LEU A 173 0.56 4.01 13.25
N GLU A 174 -0.38 4.94 13.41
CA GLU A 174 -1.78 4.59 13.71
C GLU A 174 -2.45 3.81 12.56
N PHE A 175 -2.13 4.12 11.31
CA PHE A 175 -2.60 3.34 10.16
C PHE A 175 -1.96 1.94 10.11
N CYS A 176 -0.71 1.80 10.54
CA CYS A 176 -0.10 0.47 10.69
C CYS A 176 -0.85 -0.37 11.74
N LYS A 177 -1.16 0.23 12.90
CA LYS A 177 -1.95 -0.43 13.96
C LYS A 177 -3.35 -0.79 13.46
N LEU A 178 -3.99 0.09 12.71
CA LEU A 178 -5.30 -0.17 12.11
C LEU A 178 -5.23 -1.38 11.17
N LEU A 179 -4.32 -1.38 10.19
CA LEU A 179 -4.15 -2.49 9.26
C LEU A 179 -3.90 -3.82 9.97
N LEU A 180 -2.99 -3.83 10.95
CA LEU A 180 -2.70 -5.03 11.74
C LEU A 180 -3.93 -5.47 12.55
N SER A 181 -4.75 -4.55 13.06
CA SER A 181 -5.95 -4.90 13.82
C SER A 181 -7.04 -5.59 13.01
N LEU A 182 -7.07 -5.40 11.68
CA LEU A 182 -8.09 -5.99 10.81
C LEU A 182 -7.90 -7.51 10.65
N ASP A 183 -6.66 -7.98 10.62
CA ASP A 183 -6.29 -9.40 10.61
C ASP A 183 -4.93 -9.58 11.31
N PRO A 184 -4.93 -9.58 12.66
CA PRO A 184 -3.70 -9.59 13.43
C PRO A 184 -2.94 -10.90 13.24
N ASP A 185 -3.64 -12.02 13.06
CA ASP A 185 -3.06 -13.36 12.99
C ASP A 185 -2.34 -13.59 11.65
N GLU A 186 -2.98 -13.32 10.51
CA GLU A 186 -2.37 -13.60 9.20
C GLU A 186 -1.47 -12.46 8.71
N ASP A 187 -1.70 -11.22 9.14
CA ASP A 187 -1.01 -10.00 8.67
C ASP A 187 -0.76 -10.02 7.15
N PRO A 188 -1.83 -9.91 6.34
CA PRO A 188 -1.79 -10.20 4.91
C PRO A 188 -0.91 -9.23 4.11
N LEU A 189 -0.63 -8.04 4.66
CA LEU A 189 0.24 -7.04 4.05
C LEU A 189 1.60 -6.94 4.78
N CYS A 190 1.91 -7.85 5.70
CA CYS A 190 3.12 -7.88 6.51
C CYS A 190 3.47 -6.51 7.12
N VAL A 191 2.49 -5.86 7.74
CA VAL A 191 2.65 -4.55 8.37
C VAL A 191 3.63 -4.60 9.56
N LEU A 192 3.85 -5.78 10.15
CA LEU A 192 4.95 -5.98 11.10
C LEU A 192 6.33 -5.67 10.52
N LEU A 193 6.53 -5.67 9.19
CA LEU A 193 7.80 -5.31 8.56
C LEU A 193 8.04 -3.80 8.43
N MET A 194 7.08 -2.97 8.85
CA MET A 194 7.18 -1.50 8.76
C MET A 194 6.76 -0.75 10.03
N ILE A 195 6.08 -1.39 10.99
CA ILE A 195 5.67 -0.78 12.27
C ILE A 195 6.86 -0.19 13.02
N ASP A 196 7.97 -0.93 13.05
CA ASP A 196 9.19 -0.54 13.75
C ASP A 196 9.74 0.79 13.22
N PHE A 197 9.80 0.95 11.90
CA PHE A 197 10.25 2.18 11.25
C PHE A 197 9.39 3.38 11.66
N TYR A 198 8.05 3.25 11.57
CA TYR A 198 7.16 4.37 11.92
C TYR A 198 7.17 4.65 13.42
N ALA A 199 7.35 3.64 14.27
CA ALA A 199 7.48 3.83 15.70
C ALA A 199 8.76 4.61 16.05
N LEU A 200 9.89 4.24 15.45
CA LEU A 200 11.17 4.96 15.62
C LEU A 200 11.07 6.41 15.12
N GLN A 201 10.57 6.62 13.91
CA GLN A 201 10.41 7.97 13.32
C GLN A 201 9.42 8.84 14.12
N ALA A 202 8.40 8.24 14.73
CA ALA A 202 7.47 8.94 15.62
C ALA A 202 7.99 9.12 17.05
N LYS A 203 9.19 8.62 17.38
CA LYS A 203 9.76 8.57 18.74
C LYS A 203 8.89 7.85 19.76
N GLU A 204 8.09 6.89 19.30
CA GLU A 204 7.22 6.06 20.14
C GLU A 204 7.99 4.80 20.60
N TYR A 205 9.17 5.00 21.19
CA TYR A 205 10.10 3.92 21.59
C TYR A 205 9.47 2.98 22.62
N LYS A 206 8.80 3.55 23.63
CA LYS A 206 8.12 2.79 24.69
C LYS A 206 7.01 1.90 24.13
N PHE A 207 6.30 2.38 23.11
CA PHE A 207 5.32 1.57 22.39
C PHE A 207 5.99 0.40 21.67
N LEU A 208 7.09 0.64 20.95
CA LEU A 208 7.80 -0.40 20.21
C LEU A 208 8.31 -1.51 21.13
N LEU A 209 8.97 -1.14 22.24
CA LEU A 209 9.50 -2.10 23.21
C LEU A 209 8.40 -2.92 23.88
N ARG A 210 7.30 -2.29 24.29
CA ARG A 210 6.14 -3.00 24.85
C ARG A 210 5.55 -3.98 23.84
N MET A 211 5.36 -3.55 22.58
CA MET A 211 4.84 -4.42 21.54
C MET A 211 5.77 -5.61 21.30
N TYR A 212 7.08 -5.39 21.26
CA TYR A 212 8.07 -6.47 21.15
C TYR A 212 7.92 -7.49 22.27
N GLN A 213 7.87 -7.05 23.53
CA GLN A 213 7.73 -7.92 24.70
C GLN A 213 6.43 -8.75 24.67
N GLU A 214 5.30 -8.14 24.30
CA GLU A 214 4.00 -8.80 24.26
C GLU A 214 3.85 -9.78 23.08
N TRP A 215 4.47 -9.47 21.94
CA TRP A 215 4.26 -10.21 20.68
C TRP A 215 5.37 -11.20 20.34
N GLU A 216 6.55 -11.11 20.96
CA GLU A 216 7.70 -11.99 20.68
C GLU A 216 7.32 -13.47 20.75
N ILE A 217 6.59 -13.88 21.79
CA ILE A 217 6.22 -15.28 22.04
C ILE A 217 5.37 -15.86 20.89
N HIS A 218 4.50 -15.03 20.29
CA HIS A 218 3.53 -15.49 19.29
C HIS A 218 4.00 -15.24 17.86
N ARG A 219 4.92 -14.28 17.65
CA ARG A 219 5.36 -13.84 16.32
C ARG A 219 6.83 -13.97 16.03
N ASN A 220 7.64 -14.34 17.03
CA ASN A 220 9.09 -14.47 16.90
C ASN A 220 9.71 -13.22 16.26
N LEU A 221 9.36 -12.03 16.77
CA LEU A 221 9.79 -10.76 16.21
C LEU A 221 11.32 -10.63 16.19
N SER A 222 12.03 -11.22 17.15
CA SER A 222 13.50 -11.32 17.18
C SER A 222 14.11 -12.01 15.95
N GLN A 223 13.31 -12.81 15.23
CA GLN A 223 13.70 -13.45 13.97
C GLN A 223 13.45 -12.55 12.75
N LEU A 224 13.02 -11.32 12.93
CA LEU A 224 12.90 -10.36 11.84
C LEU A 224 14.01 -9.31 11.97
N PRO A 225 14.84 -9.07 10.92
CA PRO A 225 15.93 -8.11 11.00
C PRO A 225 15.47 -6.72 11.43
N ASN A 226 14.31 -6.28 10.94
CA ASN A 226 13.75 -4.98 11.28
C ASN A 226 13.48 -4.84 12.78
N TRP A 227 12.83 -5.82 13.40
CA TRP A 227 12.55 -5.78 14.83
C TRP A 227 13.81 -5.91 15.68
N ALA A 228 14.70 -6.85 15.38
CA ALA A 228 15.92 -7.06 16.16
C ALA A 228 16.79 -5.79 16.23
N LEU A 229 17.00 -5.13 15.09
CA LEU A 229 17.79 -3.90 15.04
C LEU A 229 17.01 -2.68 15.56
N SER A 230 15.71 -2.55 15.25
CA SER A 230 14.91 -1.41 15.69
C SER A 230 14.61 -1.41 17.19
N VAL A 231 14.52 -2.59 17.82
CA VAL A 231 14.41 -2.71 19.29
C VAL A 231 15.69 -2.24 19.96
N ALA A 232 16.86 -2.67 19.46
CA ALA A 232 18.14 -2.19 19.97
C ALA A 232 18.26 -0.65 19.85
N MET A 233 17.89 -0.11 18.68
CA MET A 233 17.86 1.33 18.42
C MET A 233 16.89 2.08 19.37
N ALA A 234 15.70 1.55 19.62
CA ALA A 234 14.74 2.16 20.54
C ALA A 234 15.25 2.17 21.98
N THR A 235 15.91 1.09 22.42
CA THR A 235 16.56 1.01 23.74
C THR A 235 17.69 2.04 23.84
N PHE A 236 18.53 2.17 22.81
CA PHE A 236 19.60 3.18 22.76
C PHE A 236 19.05 4.61 22.83
N GLN A 237 17.99 4.92 22.09
CA GLN A 237 17.39 6.26 22.14
C GLN A 237 16.76 6.56 23.50
N LEU A 238 16.13 5.57 24.15
CA LEU A 238 15.58 5.73 25.50
C LEU A 238 16.66 5.87 26.58
N SER A 239 17.74 5.08 26.53
CA SER A 239 18.83 5.22 27.50
C SER A 239 19.45 6.61 27.42
N ARG A 240 19.53 7.20 26.22
CA ARG A 240 19.97 8.58 26.05
C ARG A 240 18.99 9.63 26.55
N GLU A 241 17.69 9.45 26.33
CA GLU A 241 16.65 10.34 26.87
C GLU A 241 16.61 10.31 28.40
N GLU A 242 16.95 9.18 29.01
CA GLU A 242 16.91 8.94 30.45
C GLU A 242 18.30 9.07 31.12
N GLU A 243 19.35 9.43 30.37
CA GLU A 243 20.76 9.51 30.82
C GLU A 243 21.25 8.23 31.53
N ALA A 244 20.78 7.07 31.06
CA ALA A 244 21.10 5.75 31.58
C ALA A 244 22.25 5.06 30.82
N GLU A 245 22.72 3.94 31.36
CA GLU A 245 23.76 3.11 30.73
C GLU A 245 23.25 2.47 29.43
N GLU A 246 24.12 2.36 28.44
CA GLU A 246 23.81 1.84 27.09
C GLU A 246 24.04 0.31 26.97
N GLU A 247 24.40 -0.38 28.07
CA GLU A 247 24.82 -1.79 28.06
C GLU A 247 23.73 -2.72 27.49
N ASP A 248 22.47 -2.51 27.87
CA ASP A 248 21.34 -3.28 27.35
C ASP A 248 21.15 -3.06 25.84
N ALA A 249 21.33 -1.82 25.36
CA ALA A 249 21.21 -1.50 23.95
C ALA A 249 22.36 -2.13 23.14
N ASP A 250 23.57 -2.11 23.69
CA ASP A 250 24.76 -2.75 23.12
C ASP A 250 24.58 -4.26 22.99
N ASP A 251 24.16 -4.95 24.05
CA ASP A 251 23.91 -6.41 23.99
C ASP A 251 22.84 -6.77 22.94
N LEU A 252 21.75 -5.99 22.88
CA LEU A 252 20.70 -6.18 21.87
C LEU A 252 21.24 -5.99 20.44
N LEU A 253 22.00 -4.93 20.19
CA LEU A 253 22.57 -4.66 18.87
C LEU A 253 23.59 -5.74 18.47
N GLN A 254 24.48 -6.12 19.39
CA GLN A 254 25.48 -7.17 19.14
C GLN A 254 24.82 -8.50 18.80
N ARG A 255 23.79 -8.91 19.54
CA ARG A 255 23.00 -10.12 19.22
C ARG A 255 22.32 -10.02 17.87
N ALA A 256 21.76 -8.85 17.52
CA ALA A 256 21.15 -8.62 16.23
C ALA A 256 22.17 -8.72 15.07
N LEU A 257 23.36 -8.13 15.23
CA LEU A 257 24.45 -8.20 14.25
C LEU A 257 25.01 -9.62 14.09
N ILE A 258 25.10 -10.40 15.17
CA ILE A 258 25.50 -11.81 15.11
C ILE A 258 24.42 -12.65 14.41
N MET A 259 23.14 -12.37 14.70
CA MET A 259 22.01 -13.05 14.08
C MET A 259 21.82 -12.65 12.61
N PHE A 260 22.17 -11.43 12.21
CA PHE A 260 21.95 -10.90 10.86
C PHE A 260 23.19 -10.18 10.29
N PRO A 261 24.32 -10.90 10.08
CA PRO A 261 25.56 -10.26 9.63
C PRO A 261 25.44 -9.62 8.24
N SER A 262 24.54 -10.12 7.39
CA SER A 262 24.29 -9.58 6.05
C SER A 262 23.64 -8.19 6.03
N VAL A 263 23.24 -7.63 7.18
CA VAL A 263 22.65 -6.29 7.25
C VAL A 263 23.70 -5.18 7.11
N LEU A 264 24.91 -5.40 7.63
CA LEU A 264 25.89 -4.33 7.84
C LEU A 264 26.30 -3.63 6.54
N PHE A 265 26.84 -4.34 5.55
CA PHE A 265 27.31 -3.69 4.33
C PHE A 265 26.21 -3.06 3.48
N PRO A 266 25.05 -3.71 3.22
CA PRO A 266 23.96 -3.05 2.53
C PRO A 266 23.50 -1.75 3.23
N LEU A 267 23.52 -1.74 4.57
CA LEU A 267 23.22 -0.55 5.36
C LEU A 267 24.27 0.55 5.16
N LEU A 268 25.56 0.23 5.31
CA LEU A 268 26.66 1.16 5.13
C LEU A 268 26.70 1.74 3.69
N ASP A 269 26.47 0.90 2.67
CA ASP A 269 26.38 1.31 1.27
C ASP A 269 25.27 2.34 1.05
N LYS A 270 24.07 2.09 1.61
CA LYS A 270 22.96 3.06 1.58
C LYS A 270 23.24 4.32 2.39
N CYS A 271 23.99 4.19 3.46
CA CYS A 271 24.47 5.32 4.24
C CYS A 271 25.58 6.11 3.54
N SER A 272 26.20 5.54 2.49
CA SER A 272 27.38 6.06 1.80
C SER A 272 28.58 6.20 2.74
N ILE A 273 28.74 5.22 3.64
CA ILE A 273 29.79 5.17 4.66
C ILE A 273 30.68 3.97 4.37
N HIS A 274 31.99 4.19 4.47
CA HIS A 274 32.97 3.13 4.23
C HIS A 274 33.38 2.50 5.57
N PRO A 275 33.36 1.17 5.69
CA PRO A 275 33.85 0.48 6.87
C PRO A 275 35.36 0.62 7.02
N ASP A 276 35.86 0.47 8.26
CA ASP A 276 37.29 0.34 8.53
C ASP A 276 37.86 -0.95 7.88
N LYS A 277 39.15 -0.93 7.54
CA LYS A 277 39.83 -2.08 6.89
C LYS A 277 39.71 -3.39 7.67
N GLU A 278 39.66 -3.30 8.99
CA GLU A 278 39.47 -4.48 9.85
C GLU A 278 38.13 -5.14 9.58
N VAL A 279 37.05 -4.36 9.56
CA VAL A 279 35.68 -4.83 9.27
C VAL A 279 35.56 -5.31 7.83
N GLU A 280 36.14 -4.57 6.88
CA GLU A 280 36.12 -4.90 5.45
C GLU A 280 36.78 -6.25 5.15
N ASN A 281 37.90 -6.55 5.82
CA ASN A 281 38.65 -7.80 5.62
C ASN A 281 38.14 -8.96 6.47
N HIS A 282 37.27 -8.71 7.45
CA HIS A 282 36.76 -9.75 8.33
C HIS A 282 35.72 -10.64 7.65
N GLN A 283 35.89 -11.96 7.72
CA GLN A 283 35.03 -12.92 7.01
C GLN A 283 33.56 -12.90 7.45
N PHE A 284 33.31 -12.49 8.71
CA PHE A 284 31.98 -12.56 9.32
C PHE A 284 30.96 -11.59 8.72
N PHE A 285 31.35 -10.34 8.44
CA PHE A 285 30.51 -9.36 7.75
C PHE A 285 30.79 -9.31 6.24
N GLY A 286 31.90 -9.93 5.80
CA GLY A 286 32.40 -10.04 4.43
C GLY A 286 31.38 -10.49 3.36
N PRO A 287 31.76 -10.47 2.07
CA PRO A 287 30.92 -10.94 0.96
C PRO A 287 30.36 -12.37 1.13
N GLN A 288 31.08 -13.24 1.86
CA GLN A 288 30.60 -14.58 2.20
C GLN A 288 29.33 -14.55 3.06
N ALA A 289 29.20 -13.55 3.93
CA ALA A 289 28.01 -13.33 4.75
C ALA A 289 26.79 -12.92 3.92
N GLN A 290 26.99 -12.43 2.69
CA GLN A 290 25.90 -12.15 1.75
C GLN A 290 25.54 -13.38 0.91
N VAL A 291 26.55 -14.11 0.42
CA VAL A 291 26.36 -15.27 -0.47
C VAL A 291 25.78 -16.48 0.26
N SER A 292 26.17 -16.68 1.52
CA SER A 292 25.74 -17.85 2.31
C SER A 292 24.33 -17.76 2.86
N GLN A 293 23.64 -16.64 2.68
CA GLN A 293 22.34 -16.39 3.29
C GLN A 293 21.19 -16.87 2.41
N PRO A 294 20.10 -17.36 3.01
CA PRO A 294 18.89 -17.66 2.27
C PRO A 294 18.31 -16.41 1.59
N GLU A 295 17.77 -16.57 0.38
CA GLU A 295 17.20 -15.48 -0.42
C GLU A 295 16.07 -14.74 0.32
N ALA A 296 15.23 -15.48 1.06
CA ALA A 296 14.15 -14.91 1.86
C ALA A 296 14.65 -13.94 2.93
N LEU A 297 15.80 -14.23 3.54
CA LEU A 297 16.43 -13.30 4.48
C LEU A 297 16.99 -12.08 3.74
N GLY A 298 17.61 -12.26 2.57
CA GLY A 298 18.08 -11.15 1.73
C GLY A 298 16.97 -10.15 1.39
N GLN A 299 15.76 -10.65 1.09
CA GLN A 299 14.57 -9.82 0.84
C GLN A 299 14.13 -9.03 2.10
N LEU A 300 14.13 -9.66 3.28
CA LEU A 300 13.84 -8.98 4.55
C LEU A 300 14.87 -7.91 4.89
N VAL A 301 16.16 -8.20 4.65
CA VAL A 301 17.25 -7.24 4.84
C VAL A 301 17.10 -6.06 3.88
N ALA A 302 16.78 -6.30 2.61
CA ALA A 302 16.55 -5.24 1.62
C ALA A 302 15.35 -4.35 2.01
N LEU A 303 14.25 -4.93 2.50
CA LEU A 303 13.12 -4.17 3.03
C LEU A 303 13.50 -3.30 4.22
N PHE A 304 14.24 -3.86 5.19
CA PHE A 304 14.70 -3.13 6.36
C PHE A 304 15.62 -1.98 5.96
N VAL A 305 16.72 -2.27 5.27
CA VAL A 305 17.75 -1.29 4.88
C VAL A 305 17.18 -0.18 4.00
N GLY A 306 16.37 -0.54 3.00
CA GLY A 306 15.74 0.43 2.10
C GLY A 306 14.80 1.39 2.83
N ARG A 307 14.23 0.98 3.97
CA ARG A 307 13.30 1.79 4.76
C ARG A 307 14.00 2.58 5.87
N THR A 308 14.91 1.95 6.61
CA THR A 308 15.45 2.50 7.86
C THR A 308 16.79 3.22 7.70
N SER A 309 17.49 3.09 6.56
CA SER A 309 18.81 3.73 6.34
C SER A 309 18.91 5.21 6.72
N PRO A 310 17.88 6.08 6.57
CA PRO A 310 17.98 7.46 7.05
C PRO A 310 18.19 7.59 8.57
N LEU A 311 17.65 6.68 9.38
CA LEU A 311 17.80 6.68 10.85
C LEU A 311 19.24 6.36 11.26
N TRP A 312 19.91 5.51 10.49
CA TRP A 312 21.29 5.09 10.77
C TRP A 312 22.33 6.12 10.33
N LYS A 313 21.96 7.10 9.50
CA LYS A 313 22.86 8.20 9.08
C LYS A 313 23.17 9.20 10.19
N GLU A 314 22.43 9.17 11.30
CA GLU A 314 22.70 10.06 12.44
C GLU A 314 24.10 9.76 13.01
N PRO A 315 24.98 10.77 13.18
CA PRO A 315 26.39 10.54 13.55
C PRO A 315 26.55 9.74 14.85
N GLU A 316 25.70 10.02 15.83
CA GLU A 316 25.73 9.36 17.14
C GLU A 316 25.33 7.89 17.03
N VAL A 317 24.32 7.59 16.21
CA VAL A 317 23.87 6.21 15.92
C VAL A 317 24.95 5.45 15.14
N MET A 318 25.61 6.11 14.19
CA MET A 318 26.69 5.50 13.42
C MET A 318 27.91 5.20 14.28
N GLN A 319 28.29 6.11 15.18
CA GLN A 319 29.39 5.88 16.13
C GLN A 319 29.05 4.72 17.08
N TRP A 320 27.81 4.66 17.54
CA TRP A 320 27.31 3.55 18.35
C TRP A 320 27.35 2.20 17.59
N LEU A 321 26.95 2.20 16.32
CA LEU A 321 27.04 1.03 15.44
C LEU A 321 28.50 0.58 15.27
N GLU A 322 29.42 1.51 15.01
CA GLU A 322 30.85 1.22 14.84
C GLU A 322 31.46 0.54 16.07
N ARG A 323 31.18 1.08 17.27
CA ARG A 323 31.60 0.49 18.55
C ARG A 323 31.12 -0.96 18.68
N ASN A 324 29.85 -1.21 18.39
CA ASN A 324 29.25 -2.53 18.53
C ASN A 324 29.70 -3.51 17.44
N VAL A 325 29.98 -3.04 16.23
CA VAL A 325 30.57 -3.87 15.17
C VAL A 325 31.93 -4.41 15.60
N LYS A 326 32.80 -3.55 16.16
CA LYS A 326 34.11 -3.96 16.70
C LYS A 326 33.96 -5.00 17.81
N ALA A 327 33.07 -4.76 18.77
CA ALA A 327 32.78 -5.72 19.83
C ALA A 327 32.23 -7.07 19.31
N VAL A 328 31.42 -7.06 18.25
CA VAL A 328 30.94 -8.31 17.62
C VAL A 328 32.08 -9.07 16.97
N LEU A 329 33.02 -8.39 16.30
CA LEU A 329 34.18 -9.04 15.71
C LEU A 329 35.01 -9.74 16.78
N ASP A 330 35.30 -9.07 17.90
CA ASP A 330 36.01 -9.66 19.03
C ASP A 330 35.31 -10.93 19.56
N ARG A 331 33.97 -10.89 19.68
CA ARG A 331 33.17 -12.05 20.11
C ARG A 331 33.24 -13.20 19.11
N VAL A 332 33.20 -12.90 17.82
CA VAL A 332 33.30 -13.89 16.75
C VAL A 332 34.67 -14.58 16.78
N ASP A 333 35.74 -13.82 16.92
CA ASP A 333 37.12 -14.33 16.99
C ASP A 333 37.36 -15.17 18.25
N GLN A 334 36.67 -14.85 19.35
CA GLN A 334 36.66 -15.64 20.58
C GLN A 334 35.82 -16.93 20.47
N GLY A 335 35.11 -17.14 19.36
CA GLY A 335 34.30 -18.33 19.13
C GLY A 335 32.97 -18.34 19.90
N ASP A 336 32.32 -17.18 20.02
CA ASP A 336 31.00 -17.06 20.68
C ASP A 336 29.99 -18.08 20.10
N PRO A 337 29.41 -18.97 20.93
CA PRO A 337 28.42 -19.97 20.51
C PRO A 337 27.22 -19.40 19.74
N LEU A 338 26.86 -18.14 19.97
CA LEU A 338 25.75 -17.46 19.29
C LEU A 338 25.96 -17.36 17.78
N VAL A 339 27.21 -17.37 17.31
CA VAL A 339 27.53 -17.29 15.87
C VAL A 339 27.01 -18.51 15.12
N GLU A 340 27.32 -19.71 15.65
CA GLU A 340 26.88 -20.97 15.04
C GLU A 340 25.39 -21.20 15.28
N GLU A 341 24.86 -20.78 16.43
CA GLU A 341 23.41 -20.81 16.68
C GLU A 341 22.64 -19.92 15.68
N GLY A 342 23.12 -18.69 15.46
CA GLY A 342 22.55 -17.75 14.49
C GLY A 342 22.58 -18.33 13.07
N ARG A 343 23.70 -18.95 12.67
CA ARG A 343 23.81 -19.64 11.37
C ARG A 343 22.74 -20.73 11.22
N LYS A 344 22.59 -21.61 12.21
CA LYS A 344 21.59 -22.70 12.19
C LYS A 344 20.17 -22.17 12.15
N LYS A 345 19.87 -21.14 12.96
CA LYS A 345 18.55 -20.47 12.97
C LYS A 345 18.22 -19.92 11.59
N ARG A 346 19.16 -19.23 10.94
CA ARG A 346 18.95 -18.68 9.59
C ARG A 346 18.66 -19.77 8.56
N GLN A 347 19.45 -20.83 8.52
CA GLN A 347 19.25 -21.95 7.58
C GLN A 347 17.90 -22.65 7.79
N LEU A 348 17.46 -22.79 9.05
CA LEU A 348 16.21 -23.47 9.36
C LEU A 348 14.97 -22.61 9.08
N ARG A 349 15.03 -21.30 9.35
CA ARG A 349 13.82 -20.44 9.40
C ARG A 349 13.51 -19.72 8.08
N TYR A 350 14.49 -19.47 7.21
CA TYR A 350 14.29 -18.69 5.98
C TYR A 350 14.37 -19.54 4.70
N GLN A 351 13.81 -20.75 4.70
CA GLN A 351 13.89 -21.70 3.56
C GLN A 351 13.12 -21.23 2.31
N GLY A 352 12.21 -20.28 2.45
CA GLY A 352 11.47 -19.68 1.35
C GLY A 352 10.68 -18.48 1.83
N THR A 353 10.25 -17.63 0.90
CA THR A 353 9.54 -16.40 1.23
C THR A 353 8.04 -16.62 1.15
N PRO A 354 7.29 -16.37 2.24
CA PRO A 354 5.84 -16.38 2.22
C PRO A 354 5.24 -15.40 1.21
N ARG A 355 4.07 -15.76 0.64
CA ARG A 355 3.38 -14.97 -0.39
C ARG A 355 3.00 -13.56 0.08
N ASN A 356 2.65 -13.37 1.35
CA ASN A 356 2.36 -12.07 1.93
C ASN A 356 3.60 -11.16 1.99
N ILE A 357 4.80 -11.71 2.18
CA ILE A 357 6.05 -10.93 2.12
C ILE A 357 6.33 -10.50 0.68
N TYR A 358 6.17 -11.36 -0.32
CA TYR A 358 6.26 -10.94 -1.73
C TYR A 358 5.26 -9.84 -2.06
N ARG A 359 4.02 -9.96 -1.55
CA ARG A 359 3.01 -8.92 -1.70
C ARG A 359 3.47 -7.61 -1.07
N HIS A 360 4.00 -7.64 0.15
CA HIS A 360 4.54 -6.47 0.84
C HIS A 360 5.67 -5.81 0.04
N ILE A 361 6.60 -6.59 -0.53
CA ILE A 361 7.66 -6.05 -1.38
C ILE A 361 7.06 -5.25 -2.55
N ILE A 362 6.11 -5.86 -3.28
CA ILE A 362 5.46 -5.22 -4.42
C ILE A 362 4.74 -3.93 -4.01
N VAL A 363 3.92 -3.97 -2.95
CA VAL A 363 3.14 -2.79 -2.54
C VAL A 363 3.99 -1.70 -1.88
N SER A 364 5.13 -2.06 -1.27
CA SER A 364 6.05 -1.11 -0.64
C SER A 364 6.90 -0.33 -1.62
N GLU A 365 7.10 -0.88 -2.83
CA GLU A 365 7.89 -0.29 -3.92
C GLU A 365 9.33 0.10 -3.52
N ILE A 366 9.91 -0.57 -2.50
CA ILE A 366 11.29 -0.36 -2.10
C ILE A 366 12.20 -0.94 -3.17
N LYS A 367 12.95 -0.08 -3.88
CA LYS A 367 13.74 -0.43 -5.07
C LYS A 367 14.61 -1.68 -4.88
N ASP A 368 15.40 -1.74 -3.80
CA ASP A 368 16.32 -2.86 -3.57
C ASP A 368 15.59 -4.16 -3.22
N ALA A 369 14.45 -4.06 -2.53
CA ALA A 369 13.62 -5.22 -2.21
C ALA A 369 12.90 -5.75 -3.47
N THR A 370 12.40 -4.86 -4.32
CA THR A 370 11.80 -5.23 -5.62
C THR A 370 12.82 -5.90 -6.52
N ALA A 371 14.08 -5.43 -6.52
CA ALA A 371 15.16 -6.07 -7.26
C ALA A 371 15.53 -7.48 -6.74
N ALA A 372 15.22 -7.76 -5.47
CA ALA A 372 15.43 -9.06 -4.84
C ALA A 372 14.28 -10.06 -5.06
N LEU A 373 13.25 -9.71 -5.85
CA LEU A 373 12.15 -10.64 -6.17
C LEU A 373 12.63 -11.78 -7.09
N PRO A 374 12.08 -12.99 -6.95
CA PRO A 374 12.32 -14.09 -7.90
C PRO A 374 11.93 -13.66 -9.32
N ARG A 375 12.70 -14.11 -10.31
CA ARG A 375 12.52 -13.73 -11.73
C ARG A 375 11.10 -14.00 -12.25
N ASP A 376 10.48 -15.08 -11.79
CA ASP A 376 9.12 -15.45 -12.18
C ASP A 376 8.08 -14.42 -11.71
N LEU A 377 8.29 -13.82 -10.54
CA LEU A 377 7.43 -12.76 -10.01
C LEU A 377 7.78 -11.39 -10.59
N ALA A 378 9.07 -11.11 -10.81
CA ALA A 378 9.53 -9.85 -11.39
C ALA A 378 9.05 -9.64 -12.83
N ASN A 379 8.90 -10.72 -13.59
CA ASN A 379 8.44 -10.68 -14.99
C ASN A 379 6.92 -10.82 -15.14
N ALA A 380 6.19 -11.14 -14.05
CA ALA A 380 4.75 -11.29 -14.11
C ALA A 380 4.07 -9.91 -14.12
N PRO A 381 3.02 -9.70 -14.92
CA PRO A 381 2.23 -8.48 -14.85
C PRO A 381 1.46 -8.48 -13.52
N VAL A 382 2.00 -7.79 -12.51
CA VAL A 382 1.32 -7.65 -11.23
C VAL A 382 0.30 -6.52 -11.33
N LEU A 383 -0.96 -6.86 -11.18
CA LEU A 383 -2.06 -5.90 -11.19
C LEU A 383 -2.09 -5.15 -9.86
N SER A 384 -2.01 -3.83 -9.91
CA SER A 384 -1.91 -3.02 -8.69
C SER A 384 -3.16 -3.04 -7.82
N TYR A 385 -4.33 -3.29 -8.41
CA TYR A 385 -5.59 -3.36 -7.67
C TYR A 385 -5.74 -4.67 -6.87
N ASP A 386 -4.96 -5.72 -7.20
CA ASP A 386 -4.99 -6.99 -6.48
C ASP A 386 -3.64 -7.74 -6.56
N PRO A 387 -2.59 -7.23 -5.90
CA PRO A 387 -1.25 -7.80 -5.98
C PRO A 387 -1.19 -9.15 -5.25
N LEU A 388 -0.82 -10.20 -5.99
CA LEU A 388 -0.65 -11.56 -5.49
C LEU A 388 -1.82 -12.04 -4.61
N PRO A 389 -3.04 -12.26 -5.17
CA PRO A 389 -4.20 -12.75 -4.43
C PRO A 389 -3.88 -14.02 -3.60
N PRO A 390 -4.45 -14.22 -2.40
CA PRO A 390 -4.21 -15.45 -1.64
C PRO A 390 -4.70 -16.69 -2.41
N ALA A 391 -4.03 -17.84 -2.26
CA ALA A 391 -4.36 -19.06 -3.01
C ALA A 391 -5.76 -19.61 -2.68
N ASN A 392 -6.24 -19.33 -1.46
CA ASN A 392 -7.58 -19.66 -0.97
C ASN A 392 -8.55 -18.45 -1.04
N ALA A 393 -8.43 -17.62 -2.09
CA ALA A 393 -9.29 -16.46 -2.28
C ALA A 393 -10.78 -16.86 -2.38
N ILE A 394 -11.63 -16.04 -1.76
CA ILE A 394 -13.08 -16.15 -1.76
C ILE A 394 -13.62 -15.08 -2.71
N ILE A 395 -14.18 -15.52 -3.84
CA ILE A 395 -14.74 -14.65 -4.87
C ILE A 395 -16.26 -14.67 -4.73
N SER A 396 -16.89 -13.52 -4.46
CA SER A 396 -18.35 -13.47 -4.24
C SER A 396 -19.17 -13.36 -5.53
N TYR A 397 -18.58 -12.85 -6.61
CA TYR A 397 -19.19 -12.79 -7.94
C TYR A 397 -18.15 -13.02 -9.02
N THR A 398 -18.54 -13.72 -10.09
CA THR A 398 -17.68 -14.06 -11.22
C THR A 398 -18.07 -13.27 -12.46
N ARG A 399 -17.06 -12.83 -13.20
CA ARG A 399 -17.26 -12.15 -14.47
C ARG A 399 -17.95 -13.09 -15.46
N PRO A 400 -19.07 -12.68 -16.09
CA PRO A 400 -19.68 -13.47 -17.15
C PRO A 400 -18.68 -13.74 -18.26
N GLN A 401 -18.64 -14.97 -18.78
CA GLN A 401 -17.83 -15.26 -19.96
C GLN A 401 -18.26 -14.34 -21.10
N ARG A 402 -17.28 -13.72 -21.76
CA ARG A 402 -17.50 -12.87 -22.92
C ARG A 402 -18.18 -13.73 -23.97
N ARG A 403 -19.46 -13.48 -24.25
CA ARG A 403 -20.17 -14.12 -25.36
C ARG A 403 -19.55 -13.57 -26.63
N VAL A 404 -18.56 -14.26 -27.18
CA VAL A 404 -18.23 -14.12 -28.60
C VAL A 404 -19.50 -14.57 -29.33
N PRO A 405 -20.14 -13.72 -30.15
CA PRO A 405 -21.33 -14.14 -30.88
C PRO A 405 -21.00 -15.40 -31.68
N ALA A 406 -21.75 -16.48 -31.44
CA ALA A 406 -21.68 -17.69 -32.25
C ALA A 406 -22.11 -17.31 -33.68
N GLY A 407 -21.11 -17.08 -34.53
CA GLY A 407 -21.27 -16.42 -35.83
C GLY A 407 -20.02 -15.64 -36.27
N THR A 408 -19.08 -15.34 -35.36
CA THR A 408 -17.83 -14.61 -35.67
C THR A 408 -16.56 -15.43 -35.45
N GLU A 409 -16.65 -16.76 -35.45
CA GLU A 409 -15.47 -17.65 -35.42
C GLU A 409 -14.78 -17.79 -36.79
N GLY A 410 -15.33 -17.21 -37.86
CA GLY A 410 -14.78 -17.29 -39.23
C GLY A 410 -14.34 -15.97 -39.86
N GLU A 411 -14.81 -14.80 -39.40
CA GLU A 411 -14.62 -13.52 -40.12
C GLU A 411 -13.65 -12.53 -39.45
N HIS A 412 -13.16 -12.84 -38.25
CA HIS A 412 -12.13 -12.02 -37.57
C HIS A 412 -10.68 -12.34 -37.99
N SER A 413 -10.46 -13.10 -39.08
CA SER A 413 -9.13 -13.62 -39.42
C SER A 413 -8.44 -13.02 -40.66
N THR A 414 -9.04 -12.08 -41.40
CA THR A 414 -8.38 -11.53 -42.62
C THR A 414 -8.59 -10.03 -42.80
N LEU A 415 -9.81 -9.54 -42.68
CA LEU A 415 -10.12 -8.11 -42.87
C LEU A 415 -9.67 -7.26 -41.68
N SER A 416 -9.81 -7.79 -40.45
CA SER A 416 -9.25 -7.21 -39.23
C SER A 416 -7.72 -7.16 -39.26
N LEU A 417 -7.06 -8.24 -39.69
CA LEU A 417 -5.61 -8.33 -39.88
C LEU A 417 -5.11 -7.39 -40.98
N PHE A 418 -5.87 -7.24 -42.06
CA PHE A 418 -5.60 -6.29 -43.13
C PHE A 418 -5.68 -4.84 -42.64
N LEU A 419 -6.75 -4.46 -41.93
CA LEU A 419 -6.88 -3.11 -41.37
C LEU A 419 -5.82 -2.82 -40.31
N ARG A 420 -5.48 -3.82 -39.49
CA ARG A 420 -4.39 -3.72 -38.51
C ARG A 420 -3.03 -3.57 -39.19
N SER A 421 -2.83 -4.20 -40.36
CA SER A 421 -1.61 -4.07 -41.18
C SER A 421 -1.39 -2.69 -41.80
N MET A 422 -2.43 -1.87 -41.89
CA MET A 422 -2.31 -0.49 -42.39
C MET A 422 -1.98 0.51 -41.28
N MET A 423 -1.85 0.07 -40.01
CA MET A 423 -1.44 0.93 -38.91
C MET A 423 0.10 1.01 -38.82
N PRO A 424 0.70 2.20 -38.59
CA PRO A 424 2.16 2.39 -38.59
C PRO A 424 2.92 1.48 -37.61
N ASN A 425 2.25 0.99 -36.57
CA ASN A 425 2.84 0.18 -35.50
C ASN A 425 2.49 -1.32 -35.61
N TYR A 426 2.09 -1.79 -36.79
CA TYR A 426 1.76 -3.20 -36.99
C TYR A 426 3.01 -4.08 -37.01
N ASN A 427 3.21 -4.86 -35.96
CA ASN A 427 4.33 -5.79 -35.86
C ASN A 427 3.83 -7.25 -35.99
N THR A 428 4.18 -7.92 -37.08
CA THR A 428 3.80 -9.32 -37.38
C THR A 428 4.41 -10.34 -36.41
N GLN A 429 5.38 -9.93 -35.58
CA GLN A 429 6.01 -10.79 -34.57
C GLN A 429 5.13 -11.06 -33.34
N GLN A 430 4.13 -10.22 -33.04
CA GLN A 430 3.26 -10.41 -31.85
C GLN A 430 2.29 -11.60 -31.98
N VAL A 431 1.91 -12.02 -33.19
CA VAL A 431 0.96 -13.13 -33.38
C VAL A 431 1.63 -14.50 -33.24
N ARG A 432 2.97 -14.58 -33.41
CA ARG A 432 3.72 -15.84 -33.30
C ARG A 432 4.23 -16.14 -31.89
N GLN A 433 4.26 -15.15 -30.99
CA GLN A 433 4.80 -15.30 -29.63
C GLN A 433 3.87 -15.94 -28.60
N ILE A 434 2.63 -16.31 -28.95
CA ILE A 434 1.77 -17.13 -28.08
C ILE A 434 2.24 -18.61 -28.07
N SER A 435 3.21 -19.00 -28.91
CA SER A 435 3.61 -20.40 -29.09
C SER A 435 5.06 -20.77 -28.75
N GLU A 436 6.03 -19.87 -28.57
CA GLU A 436 7.38 -20.26 -28.11
C GLU A 436 8.25 -19.04 -27.77
N GLY A 437 9.17 -19.22 -26.82
CA GLY A 437 9.79 -18.16 -26.02
C GLY A 437 10.84 -17.26 -26.67
N ALA A 438 11.04 -16.12 -25.97
CA ALA A 438 12.17 -15.16 -25.89
C ALA A 438 12.77 -14.54 -27.18
N VAL A 439 12.89 -13.19 -27.18
CA VAL A 439 14.14 -12.39 -27.12
C VAL A 439 13.90 -10.93 -27.62
N GLY A 440 14.21 -9.92 -26.78
CA GLY A 440 14.99 -8.73 -27.16
C GLY A 440 14.33 -7.38 -27.54
N GLY A 441 14.28 -6.43 -26.59
CA GLY A 441 14.81 -5.04 -26.71
C GLY A 441 13.99 -3.90 -27.34
N GLN A 442 13.57 -2.90 -26.53
CA GLN A 442 13.81 -1.44 -26.68
C GLN A 442 12.97 -0.63 -25.66
N ASP A 443 13.65 0.01 -24.69
CA ASP A 443 13.05 0.70 -23.51
C ASP A 443 12.97 2.23 -23.65
N THR A 444 13.25 2.77 -24.85
CA THR A 444 13.33 4.23 -25.08
C THR A 444 12.06 4.83 -25.69
N ASP A 445 11.28 4.04 -26.45
CA ASP A 445 10.06 4.55 -27.12
C ASP A 445 8.82 4.50 -26.23
N LEU A 446 8.80 3.60 -25.24
CA LEU A 446 7.71 3.51 -24.25
C LEU A 446 7.67 4.75 -23.35
N HIS A 447 8.82 5.19 -22.84
CA HIS A 447 8.91 6.38 -21.98
C HIS A 447 8.43 7.65 -22.68
N ARG A 448 8.70 7.80 -23.98
CA ARG A 448 8.25 8.97 -24.76
C ARG A 448 6.75 8.95 -25.05
N GLY A 449 6.18 7.77 -25.31
CA GLY A 449 4.73 7.59 -25.47
C GLY A 449 3.96 7.84 -24.18
N ILE A 450 4.54 7.46 -23.04
CA ILE A 450 3.98 7.71 -21.71
C ILE A 450 3.96 9.21 -21.39
N HIS A 451 5.03 9.96 -21.65
CA HIS A 451 5.05 11.41 -21.41
C HIS A 451 4.01 12.17 -22.24
N ALA A 452 3.86 11.85 -23.52
CA ALA A 452 2.85 12.50 -24.38
C ALA A 452 1.40 12.19 -23.94
N LEU A 453 1.17 10.97 -23.42
CA LEU A 453 -0.11 10.58 -22.85
C LEU A 453 -0.39 11.31 -21.52
N MET A 454 0.63 11.50 -20.69
CA MET A 454 0.51 12.21 -19.40
C MET A 454 0.22 13.70 -19.57
N ASP A 455 0.82 14.36 -20.56
CA ASP A 455 0.49 15.77 -20.86
C ASP A 455 -0.97 15.91 -21.31
N ALA A 456 -1.47 14.98 -22.13
CA ALA A 456 -2.88 14.91 -22.52
C ALA A 456 -3.81 14.63 -21.34
N MET A 457 -3.39 13.81 -20.36
CA MET A 457 -4.16 13.55 -19.14
C MET A 457 -4.21 14.76 -18.21
N ARG A 458 -3.12 15.53 -18.09
CA ARG A 458 -3.06 16.76 -17.29
C ARG A 458 -3.98 17.85 -17.84
N ASP A 459 -4.04 17.99 -19.15
CA ASP A 459 -4.96 18.92 -19.83
C ASP A 459 -6.43 18.49 -19.76
N LEU A 460 -6.70 17.18 -19.73
CA LEU A 460 -8.07 16.65 -19.60
C LEU A 460 -8.60 16.83 -18.17
N LEU A 461 -7.76 16.57 -17.16
CA LEU A 461 -8.13 16.67 -15.75
C LEU A 461 -8.32 18.13 -15.27
N THR A 462 -7.60 19.08 -15.86
CA THR A 462 -7.74 20.51 -15.55
C THR A 462 -9.00 21.13 -16.17
N ASN A 463 -9.57 20.53 -17.22
CA ASN A 463 -10.74 21.04 -17.93
C ASN A 463 -12.07 20.33 -17.59
N ILE A 464 -12.12 19.54 -16.51
CA ILE A 464 -13.36 18.91 -16.05
C ILE A 464 -14.28 19.97 -15.41
N GLN A 465 -15.05 20.69 -16.24
CA GLN A 465 -16.34 21.24 -15.81
C GLN A 465 -17.43 20.21 -16.12
N PRO A 466 -18.31 19.88 -15.17
CA PRO A 466 -19.40 18.95 -15.44
C PRO A 466 -20.31 19.54 -16.53
N ALA A 467 -20.63 18.73 -17.54
CA ALA A 467 -21.64 19.07 -18.53
C ALA A 467 -22.99 19.29 -17.81
N ASN A 468 -23.58 20.47 -17.99
CA ASN A 468 -24.95 20.75 -17.56
C ASN A 468 -25.90 19.84 -18.36
N VAL A 469 -26.42 18.80 -17.72
CA VAL A 469 -27.54 18.03 -18.27
C VAL A 469 -28.80 18.89 -18.14
N PRO A 470 -29.54 19.18 -19.23
CA PRO A 470 -30.80 19.91 -19.14
C PRO A 470 -31.78 19.11 -18.29
N ARG A 471 -32.39 19.78 -17.29
CA ARG A 471 -33.56 19.23 -16.58
C ARG A 471 -34.70 19.08 -17.58
N GLU A 472 -35.19 17.85 -17.77
CA GLU A 472 -36.52 17.64 -18.32
C GLU A 472 -37.55 18.07 -17.26
N ASP A 473 -38.34 19.08 -17.60
CA ASP A 473 -39.47 19.55 -16.80
C ASP A 473 -40.53 18.44 -16.72
N GLY A 474 -40.63 17.82 -15.53
CA GLY A 474 -41.72 16.91 -15.19
C GLY A 474 -43.02 17.68 -15.09
N ARG A 475 -43.96 17.37 -16.01
CA ARG A 475 -45.35 17.81 -15.96
C ARG A 475 -45.99 17.41 -14.63
N GLU A 476 -46.59 18.39 -13.97
CA GLU A 476 -47.47 18.22 -12.83
C GLU A 476 -48.59 17.22 -13.17
N SER A 477 -48.71 16.16 -12.37
CA SER A 477 -49.89 15.29 -12.37
C SER A 477 -50.70 15.62 -11.13
N ASP A 478 -51.89 16.15 -11.35
CA ASP A 478 -52.91 16.48 -10.36
C ASP A 478 -53.19 15.27 -9.43
N GLU A 479 -52.92 15.43 -8.14
CA GLU A 479 -53.43 14.53 -7.09
C GLU A 479 -54.87 14.97 -6.75
N GLN A 480 -55.83 14.15 -7.14
CA GLN A 480 -57.23 14.25 -6.71
C GLN A 480 -57.36 13.69 -5.29
N GLU A 481 -57.72 14.56 -4.35
CA GLU A 481 -58.18 14.24 -3.00
C GLU A 481 -59.42 13.32 -3.07
N TRP A 482 -59.32 12.15 -2.41
CA TRP A 482 -60.46 11.35 -1.97
C TRP A 482 -60.42 11.32 -0.46
N ASP A 483 -61.22 12.20 0.16
CA ASP A 483 -61.62 12.10 1.56
C ASP A 483 -62.73 11.04 1.65
N ASP A 484 -62.46 9.93 2.35
CA ASP A 484 -63.50 9.08 2.94
C ASP A 484 -63.18 8.92 4.44
N GLU A 485 -64.05 9.54 5.23
CA GLU A 485 -64.41 9.30 6.63
C GLU A 485 -64.03 7.93 7.19
N PHE A 486 -63.42 7.92 8.39
CA PHE A 486 -63.85 7.07 9.51
C PHE A 486 -63.40 7.67 10.86
N ASP A 487 -64.41 8.01 11.66
CA ASP A 487 -64.50 8.34 13.10
C ASP A 487 -63.78 9.57 13.70
#